data_AF-A0A348VS11-F1
#
_entry.id   AF-A0A348VS11-F1
#
_cell.length_a   1.000
_cell.length_b   1.000
_cell.length_c   1.000
_cell.angle_alpha   90.00
_cell.angle_beta   90.00
_cell.angle_gamma   90.00
#
_symmetry.space_group_name_H-M   'P 1'
#
loop_
_entity.id
_entity.type
_entity.pdbx_description
1 polymer ?
#
loop_
_entity_poly.entity_id
_entity_poly.type
_entity_poly.pdbx_seq_one_letter_code
_entity_poly.pdbx_strand_id
1 'polypeptide(L)'
;MDFDGYPDDQELQRIREWPHKDFPALMEFVRTLWKWNDWGWSQQGRKYRISTGGWSGNESLISALEGNVMFWMMCWHQSKRGGHYTFIVPKATPGPAGDASEEGRG
;
A
#
# COMPACT_ATOMS: atom_id res chain seq x y z
N MET A 1 -5.53 14.91 -1.50
CA MET A 1 -5.77 15.40 -0.13
C MET A 1 -6.68 16.60 -0.21
N ASP A 2 -7.61 16.72 0.73
CA ASP A 2 -8.50 17.86 0.85
C ASP A 2 -7.81 19.10 1.47
N PHE A 3 -8.59 20.16 1.68
CA PHE A 3 -8.10 21.43 2.25
C PHE A 3 -7.58 21.28 3.70
N ASP A 4 -8.02 20.26 4.43
CA ASP A 4 -7.63 20.00 5.82
C ASP A 4 -6.47 18.99 5.92
N GLY A 5 -5.96 18.51 4.77
CA GLY A 5 -4.87 17.55 4.70
C GLY A 5 -5.29 16.11 5.00
N TYR A 6 -6.58 15.80 4.85
CA TYR A 6 -7.09 14.42 4.87
C TYR A 6 -7.00 13.79 3.47
N PRO A 7 -6.91 12.46 3.39
CA PRO A 7 -7.12 11.76 2.13
C PRO A 7 -8.51 12.06 1.59
N ASP A 8 -8.60 12.44 0.32
CA ASP A 8 -9.90 12.69 -0.32
C ASP A 8 -10.56 11.39 -0.83
N ASP A 9 -11.84 11.48 -1.19
CA ASP A 9 -12.60 10.30 -1.63
C ASP A 9 -12.03 9.64 -2.89
N GLN A 10 -11.37 10.40 -3.78
CA GLN A 10 -10.76 9.84 -4.98
C GLN A 10 -9.51 9.03 -4.64
N GLU A 11 -8.71 9.51 -3.69
CA GLU A 11 -7.55 8.80 -3.16
C GLU A 11 -7.95 7.51 -2.45
N LEU A 12 -8.99 7.57 -1.61
CA LEU A 12 -9.54 6.39 -0.93
C LEU A 12 -10.10 5.38 -1.93
N GLN A 13 -10.82 5.85 -2.95
CA GLN A 13 -11.36 4.96 -3.99
C GLN A 13 -10.24 4.30 -4.79
N ARG A 14 -9.19 5.06 -5.14
CA ARG A 14 -8.02 4.53 -5.83
C ARG A 14 -7.33 3.41 -5.05
N ILE A 15 -7.27 3.51 -3.72
CA ILE A 15 -6.72 2.45 -2.86
C ILE A 15 -7.60 1.19 -2.93
N ARG A 16 -8.93 1.34 -2.83
CA ARG A 16 -9.89 0.22 -2.87
C ARG A 16 -9.82 -0.56 -4.19
N GLU A 17 -9.66 0.16 -5.30
CA GLU A 17 -9.65 -0.40 -6.65
C GLU A 17 -8.25 -0.79 -7.16
N TRP A 18 -7.21 -0.61 -6.34
CA TRP A 18 -5.83 -0.80 -6.80
C TRP A 18 -5.61 -2.22 -7.34
N PRO A 19 -4.97 -2.36 -8.53
CA PRO A 19 -4.80 -3.66 -9.16
C PRO A 19 -3.86 -4.57 -8.36
N HIS A 20 -4.20 -5.85 -8.28
CA HIS A 20 -3.44 -6.87 -7.55
C HIS A 20 -2.05 -7.20 -8.13
N LYS A 21 -1.63 -6.50 -9.20
CA LYS A 21 -0.35 -6.74 -9.89
C LYS A 21 0.82 -6.04 -9.23
N ASP A 22 0.57 -4.96 -8.48
CA ASP A 22 1.64 -4.15 -7.89
C ASP A 22 1.23 -3.53 -6.54
N PHE A 23 1.27 -4.34 -5.50
CA PHE A 23 1.07 -3.88 -4.11
C PHE A 23 2.21 -3.05 -3.53
N PRO A 24 3.49 -3.22 -3.93
CA PRO A 24 4.52 -2.27 -3.55
C PRO A 24 4.18 -0.83 -3.96
N ALA A 25 3.68 -0.62 -5.18
CA ALA A 25 3.24 0.70 -5.62
C ALA A 25 2.03 1.22 -4.83
N LEU A 26 1.08 0.33 -4.46
CA LEU A 26 -0.02 0.69 -3.57
C LEU A 26 0.48 1.21 -2.22
N MET A 27 1.39 0.46 -1.58
CA MET A 27 1.91 0.85 -0.26
C MET A 27 2.69 2.15 -0.31
N GLU A 28 3.43 2.40 -1.39
CA GLU A 28 4.12 3.67 -1.56
C GLU A 28 3.14 4.84 -1.73
N PHE A 29 2.07 4.65 -2.50
CA PHE A 29 1.01 5.65 -2.62
C PHE A 29 0.36 5.93 -1.25
N VAL A 30 -0.02 4.91 -0.49
CA VAL A 30 -0.56 5.09 0.87
C VAL A 30 0.42 5.79 1.78
N ARG A 31 1.72 5.48 1.70
CA ARG A 31 2.77 6.16 2.49
C ARG A 31 2.83 7.66 2.22
N THR A 32 2.61 8.07 0.97
CA THR A 32 2.58 9.51 0.62
C THR A 32 1.38 10.25 1.23
N LEU A 33 0.29 9.53 1.49
CA LEU A 33 -0.92 10.05 2.13
C LEU A 33 -0.89 9.94 3.66
N TRP A 34 -0.02 9.08 4.20
CA TRP A 34 0.00 8.73 5.61
C TRP A 34 0.49 9.89 6.48
N LYS A 35 -0.33 10.30 7.45
CA LYS A 35 0.04 11.35 8.40
C LYS A 35 1.14 10.85 9.33
N TRP A 36 2.18 11.68 9.48
CA TRP A 36 3.37 11.38 10.29
C TRP A 36 4.06 10.10 9.83
N ASN A 37 4.24 9.93 8.52
CA ASN A 37 4.91 8.74 7.97
C ASN A 37 6.38 8.59 8.42
N ASP A 38 7.00 9.64 8.93
CA ASP A 38 8.32 9.62 9.56
C ASP A 38 8.33 8.90 10.92
N TRP A 39 7.19 8.87 11.61
CA TRP A 39 7.03 8.20 12.91
C TRP A 39 6.19 6.92 12.83
N GLY A 40 5.03 7.00 12.17
CA GLY A 40 4.00 5.96 12.15
C GLY A 40 4.20 4.90 11.08
N TRP A 41 5.25 4.98 10.26
CA TRP A 41 5.51 4.05 9.17
C TRP A 41 6.94 3.50 9.20
N SER A 42 7.08 2.18 9.26
CA SER A 42 8.36 1.51 9.12
C SER A 42 8.27 0.40 8.07
N GLN A 43 9.21 0.40 7.15
CA GLN A 43 9.36 -0.63 6.13
C GLN A 43 10.72 -1.33 6.30
N GLN A 44 10.70 -2.67 6.33
CA GLN A 44 11.89 -3.51 6.34
C GLN A 44 11.72 -4.60 5.27
N GLY A 45 12.28 -4.34 4.09
CA GLY A 45 12.07 -5.17 2.91
C GLY A 45 10.59 -5.25 2.54
N ARG A 46 10.01 -6.46 2.66
CA ARG A 46 8.59 -6.75 2.36
C ARG A 46 7.64 -6.49 3.53
N LYS A 47 8.19 -6.24 4.73
CA LYS A 47 7.40 -6.10 5.95
C LYS A 47 7.15 -4.62 6.24
N TYR A 48 5.88 -4.26 6.37
CA TYR A 48 5.43 -2.92 6.74
C TYR A 48 4.84 -2.99 8.14
N ARG A 49 5.26 -2.09 9.02
CA ARG A 49 4.68 -1.87 10.35
C ARG A 49 4.18 -0.45 10.38
N ILE A 50 2.87 -0.28 10.46
CA ILE A 50 2.23 1.03 10.37
C ILE A 50 1.31 1.26 11.58
N SER A 51 1.29 2.48 12.08
CA SER A 51 0.50 2.90 13.24
C SER A 51 -0.33 4.11 12.87
N THR A 52 -1.64 4.07 13.11
CA THR A 52 -2.54 5.18 12.76
C THR A 52 -2.29 6.42 13.63
N GLY A 53 -1.77 6.23 14.84
CA GLY A 53 -1.54 7.31 15.81
C GLY A 53 -2.85 7.91 16.35
N GLY A 54 -3.98 7.22 16.17
CA GLY A 54 -5.31 7.73 16.53
C GLY A 54 -5.81 8.85 15.62
N TRP A 55 -5.17 9.10 14.47
CA TRP A 55 -5.63 10.09 13.51
C TRP A 55 -6.60 9.45 12.50
N SER A 56 -7.80 10.01 12.38
CA SER A 56 -8.91 9.43 11.61
C SER A 56 -8.60 9.31 10.11
N GLY A 57 -7.78 10.17 9.51
CA GLY A 57 -7.41 10.03 8.10
C GLY A 57 -6.55 8.78 7.83
N ASN A 58 -5.66 8.40 8.77
CA ASN A 58 -4.91 7.15 8.68
C ASN A 58 -5.84 5.94 8.85
N GLU A 59 -6.87 6.07 9.69
CA GLU A 59 -7.89 5.03 9.84
C GLU A 59 -8.73 4.88 8.57
N SER A 60 -9.04 5.97 7.86
CA SER A 60 -9.66 5.92 6.53
C SER A 60 -8.79 5.23 5.50
N LEU A 61 -7.47 5.46 5.50
CA LEU A 61 -6.53 4.74 4.63
C LEU A 61 -6.50 3.24 4.93
N ILE A 62 -6.51 2.85 6.21
CA ILE A 62 -6.64 1.43 6.61
C ILE A 62 -7.96 0.85 6.12
N SER A 63 -9.07 1.55 6.31
CA SER A 63 -10.38 1.09 5.85
C SER A 63 -10.42 0.92 4.32
N ALA A 64 -9.76 1.80 3.57
CA ALA A 64 -9.62 1.64 2.13
C ALA A 64 -8.75 0.42 1.75
N LEU A 65 -7.66 0.17 2.47
CA LEU A 65 -6.83 -1.04 2.28
C LEU A 65 -7.59 -2.32 2.62
N GLU A 66 -8.44 -2.29 3.65
CA GLU A 66 -9.34 -3.40 4.01
C GLU A 66 -10.41 -3.64 2.94
N GLY A 67 -10.92 -2.56 2.33
CA GLY A 67 -11.82 -2.63 1.18
C GLY A 67 -11.18 -3.17 -0.10
N ASN A 68 -9.85 -3.10 -0.24
CA ASN A 68 -9.13 -3.79 -1.30
C ASN A 68 -8.95 -5.28 -0.93
N VAL A 69 -9.96 -6.08 -1.27
CA VAL A 69 -10.08 -7.50 -0.87
C VAL A 69 -8.82 -8.31 -1.20
N MET A 70 -8.23 -8.10 -2.38
CA MET A 70 -7.04 -8.86 -2.80
C MET A 70 -5.81 -8.47 -1.99
N PHE A 71 -5.59 -7.16 -1.80
CA PHE A 71 -4.50 -6.69 -0.94
C PHE A 71 -4.67 -7.24 0.48
N TRP A 72 -5.86 -7.09 1.08
CA TRP A 72 -6.11 -7.50 2.45
C TRP A 72 -5.87 -8.99 2.63
N MET A 73 -6.44 -9.83 1.77
CA MET A 73 -6.30 -11.29 1.84
C MET A 73 -4.83 -11.75 1.72
N MET A 74 -4.03 -11.11 0.88
CA MET A 74 -2.65 -11.55 0.60
C MET A 74 -1.60 -10.90 1.49
N CYS A 75 -1.82 -9.66 1.92
CA CYS A 75 -0.79 -8.84 2.55
C CYS A 75 -1.01 -8.63 4.04
N TRP A 76 -2.26 -8.68 4.53
CA TRP A 76 -2.53 -8.51 5.96
C TRP A 76 -1.90 -9.65 6.76
N HIS A 77 -1.14 -9.32 7.80
CA HIS A 77 -0.47 -10.29 8.66
C HIS A 77 -0.94 -10.21 10.12
N GLN A 78 -1.15 -8.99 10.62
CA GLN A 78 -1.59 -8.77 12.00
C GLN A 78 -2.17 -7.37 12.18
N SER A 79 -3.18 -7.25 13.05
CA SER A 79 -3.57 -6.00 13.69
C SER A 79 -3.48 -6.12 15.22
N LYS A 80 -3.21 -5.01 15.91
CA LYS A 80 -3.27 -4.91 17.37
C LYS A 80 -4.09 -3.68 17.76
N ARG A 81 -4.71 -3.73 18.95
CA ARG A 81 -5.39 -2.57 19.55
C ARG A 81 -4.46 -1.35 19.57
N GLY A 82 -5.01 -0.17 19.37
CA GLY A 82 -4.23 1.07 19.21
C GLY A 82 -3.87 1.42 17.76
N GLY A 83 -4.46 0.74 16.77
CA GLY A 83 -4.28 1.08 15.36
C GLY A 83 -2.92 0.66 14.79
N HIS A 84 -2.37 -0.46 15.27
CA HIS A 84 -1.10 -0.99 14.78
C HIS A 84 -1.33 -2.15 13.82
N TYR A 85 -0.74 -2.07 12.63
CA TYR A 85 -0.89 -3.04 11.57
C TYR A 85 0.48 -3.54 11.11
N THR A 86 0.54 -4.82 10.76
CA THR A 86 1.68 -5.40 10.05
C THR A 86 1.18 -6.01 8.75
N PHE A 87 1.85 -5.64 7.66
CA PHE A 87 1.63 -6.22 6.33
C PHE A 87 2.91 -6.90 5.84
N ILE A 88 2.76 -8.00 5.12
CA ILE A 88 3.83 -8.66 4.38
C ILE A 88 3.46 -8.62 2.90
N VAL A 89 4.11 -7.73 2.15
CA VAL A 89 3.74 -7.45 0.76
C VAL A 89 4.64 -8.26 -0.18
N PRO A 90 4.08 -9.03 -1.13
CA PRO A 90 4.87 -9.73 -2.15
C PRO A 90 5.79 -8.76 -2.92
N LYS A 91 6.88 -9.28 -3.49
CA LYS A 91 7.63 -8.49 -4.47
C LYS A 91 6.70 -8.22 -5.65
N ALA A 92 6.87 -7.07 -6.30
CA ALA A 92 6.23 -6.86 -7.60
C ALA A 92 6.62 -8.04 -8.50
N THR A 93 5.63 -8.67 -9.11
CA THR A 93 5.90 -9.64 -10.15
C THR A 93 6.43 -8.84 -11.32
N PRO A 94 7.71 -8.98 -11.74
CA PRO A 94 8.12 -8.42 -13.01
C PRO A 94 7.16 -8.98 -14.06
N GLY A 95 6.57 -8.10 -14.89
CA GLY A 95 5.84 -8.57 -16.05
C GLY A 95 6.69 -9.58 -16.83
N PRO A 96 6.08 -10.48 -17.63
CA PRO A 96 6.87 -11.36 -18.49
C PRO A 96 7.92 -10.51 -19.18
N ALA A 97 9.19 -10.84 -18.96
CA ALA A 97 10.30 -10.13 -19.56
C ALA A 97 9.98 -10.04 -21.05
N GLY A 98 9.79 -8.83 -21.54
CA GLY A 98 9.56 -8.60 -22.96
C GLY A 98 10.73 -9.24 -23.70
N ASP A 99 10.41 -10.27 -24.46
CA ASP A 99 10.94 -10.53 -25.79
C ASP A 99 12.42 -10.14 -25.95
N ALA A 100 13.32 -11.01 -25.51
CA ALA A 100 14.68 -11.03 -26.02
C ALA A 100 14.67 -11.62 -27.44
N SER A 101 14.05 -10.91 -28.37
CA SER A 101 14.27 -11.08 -29.80
C SER A 101 15.48 -10.22 -30.17
N GLU A 102 16.67 -10.80 -30.01
CA GLU A 102 17.86 -10.32 -30.71
C GLU A 102 18.24 -11.40 -31.74
N GLU A 103 17.50 -11.41 -32.84
CA GLU A 103 18.03 -11.86 -34.13
C GLU A 103 19.19 -10.93 -34.50
N GLY A 104 20.37 -11.51 -34.64
CA GLY A 104 21.56 -10.77 -35.05
C GLY A 104 22.72 -11.70 -35.38
N ARG A 105 22.47 -12.68 -36.25
CA ARG A 105 23.54 -13.26 -37.07
C ARG A 105 24.12 -12.14 -37.93
N GLY A 106 25.41 -11.89 -37.79
CA GLY A 106 26.23 -11.07 -38.68
C GLY A 106 27.70 -11.38 -38.44
#